data_AF-A0A1Z1M8W7-F1
#
_entry.id   AF-A0A1Z1M8W7-F1
#
_cell.length_a   1.000
_cell.length_b   1.000
_cell.length_c   1.000
_cell.angle_alpha   90.00
_cell.angle_beta   90.00
_cell.angle_gamma   90.00
#
_symmetry.space_group_name_H-M   'P 1'
#
loop_
_entity.id
_entity.type
_entity.pdbx_description
1 polymer ?
#
loop_
_entity_poly.entity_id
_entity_poly.type
_entity_poly.pdbx_seq_one_letter_code
_entity_poly.pdbx_strand_id
1 'polypeptide(L)' 'MAVPKKRTSKSKSKKAIWKKKAMFSSQRSLSLAKSILKNKNVSFFYSKQTVFFNEQ' A
#
# COMPACT_ATOMS: atom_id res chain seq x y z
N MET A 1 -36.19 -1.27 -6.78
CA MET A 1 -34.88 -0.85 -6.22
C MET A 1 -34.85 0.67 -6.11
N ALA A 2 -34.24 1.24 -5.07
CA ALA A 2 -34.12 2.69 -4.96
C ALA A 2 -33.12 3.22 -6.01
N VAL A 3 -33.52 4.26 -6.74
CA VAL A 3 -32.67 4.95 -7.74
C VAL A 3 -32.35 6.38 -7.29
N PRO A 4 -31.13 6.88 -7.51
CA PRO A 4 -30.79 8.24 -7.15
C PRO A 4 -31.52 9.22 -8.07
N LYS A 5 -32.37 10.07 -7.49
CA LYS A 5 -33.11 11.08 -8.27
C LYS A 5 -32.20 12.16 -8.85
N LYS A 6 -31.06 12.43 -8.22
CA LYS A 6 -30.09 13.47 -8.60
C LYS A 6 -28.67 12.97 -8.39
N ARG A 7 -27.75 13.44 -9.24
CA ARG A 7 -26.31 13.13 -9.12
C ARG A 7 -25.72 13.77 -7.86
N THR A 8 -24.76 13.08 -7.26
CA THR A 8 -23.96 13.64 -6.16
C THR A 8 -23.06 14.77 -6.69
N SER A 9 -22.98 15.88 -5.97
CA SER A 9 -22.09 17.01 -6.32
C SER A 9 -20.62 16.63 -6.14
N LYS A 10 -19.71 17.38 -6.80
CA LYS A 10 -18.25 17.18 -6.66
C LYS A 10 -17.78 17.32 -5.22
N SER A 11 -18.34 18.27 -4.46
CA SER A 11 -18.00 18.48 -3.04
C SER A 11 -18.42 17.32 -2.13
N LYS A 12 -19.54 16.65 -2.44
CA LYS A 12 -20.04 15.50 -1.68
C LYS A 12 -19.46 14.16 -2.15
N SER A 13 -18.65 14.16 -3.21
CA SER A 13 -17.94 12.98 -3.69
C SER A 13 -17.00 12.43 -2.62
N LYS A 14 -17.09 11.13 -2.33
CA LYS A 14 -16.29 10.48 -1.28
C LYS A 14 -14.85 10.15 -1.70
N LYS A 15 -14.36 10.67 -2.84
CA LYS A 15 -13.01 10.41 -3.38
C LYS A 15 -11.88 10.71 -2.39
N ALA A 16 -12.01 11.76 -1.56
CA ALA A 16 -10.99 12.12 -0.58
C ALA A 16 -10.76 11.01 0.48
N ILE A 17 -11.84 10.30 0.88
CA ILE A 17 -11.74 9.21 1.85
C ILE A 17 -10.94 8.05 1.26
N TRP A 18 -11.16 7.70 -0.01
CA TRP A 18 -10.39 6.67 -0.71
C TRP A 18 -8.91 7.03 -0.80
N LYS A 19 -8.58 8.28 -1.15
CA LYS A 19 -7.20 8.76 -1.18
C LYS A 19 -6.55 8.71 0.21
N LYS A 20 -7.28 9.06 1.26
CA LYS A 20 -6.79 9.00 2.65
C LYS A 20 -6.43 7.57 3.07
N LYS A 21 -7.22 6.56 2.68
CA LYS A 21 -6.89 5.15 2.92
C LYS A 21 -5.57 4.75 2.23
N ALA A 22 -5.39 5.15 0.97
CA ALA A 22 -4.17 4.88 0.23
C ALA A 22 -2.93 5.52 0.87
N MET A 23 -3.05 6.76 1.37
CA MET A 23 -1.99 7.46 2.10
C MET A 23 -1.51 6.68 3.34
N PHE A 24 -2.43 6.13 4.13
CA PHE A 24 -2.03 5.32 5.30
C PHE A 24 -1.36 4.01 4.89
N SER A 25 -1.84 3.38 3.82
CA SER A 25 -1.20 2.18 3.28
C SER A 25 0.23 2.47 2.82
N SER A 26 0.46 3.57 2.09
CA SER A 26 1.78 3.93 1.58
C SER A 26 2.77 4.24 2.70
N GLN A 27 2.33 4.94 3.76
CA GLN A 27 3.17 5.22 4.93
C GLN A 27 3.65 3.95 5.62
N ARG A 28 2.76 2.96 5.80
CA ARG A 28 3.10 1.67 6.40
C ARG A 28 4.06 0.88 5.51
N SER A 29 3.79 0.79 4.21
CA SER A 29 4.66 0.11 3.24
C SER A 29 6.06 0.74 3.20
N LEU A 30 6.16 2.07 3.23
CA LEU A 30 7.44 2.78 3.23
C LEU A 30 8.24 2.48 4.50
N SER A 31 7.59 2.54 5.67
CA SER A 31 8.23 2.18 6.95
C SER A 31 8.77 0.76 6.92
N LEU A 32 7.97 -0.19 6.42
CA LEU A 32 8.36 -1.58 6.29
C LEU A 32 9.56 -1.75 5.34
N ALA A 33 9.54 -1.12 4.17
CA ALA A 33 10.64 -1.17 3.20
C ALA A 33 11.96 -0.65 3.80
N LYS A 34 11.92 0.50 4.50
CA LYS A 34 13.09 1.05 5.19
C LYS A 34 13.64 0.09 6.25
N SER A 35 12.75 -0.60 6.95
CA SER A 35 13.11 -1.60 7.97
C SER A 35 13.85 -2.78 7.33
N ILE A 36 13.32 -3.34 6.23
CA ILE A 36 13.92 -4.47 5.51
C ILE A 36 15.31 -4.11 4.99
N LEU A 37 15.47 -2.92 4.39
CA LEU A 37 16.75 -2.48 3.83
C LEU A 37 17.87 -2.35 4.86
N LYS A 38 17.53 -2.05 6.13
CA LYS A 38 18.52 -1.93 7.20
C LYS A 38 19.08 -3.26 7.68
N ASN A 39 18.50 -4.40 7.29
CA ASN A 39 18.90 -5.76 7.67
C ASN A 39 19.12 -5.99 9.19
N LYS A 40 18.45 -5.18 10.03
CA LYS A 40 18.50 -5.21 11.50
C LYS A 40 17.14 -5.57 12.11
N ASN A 41 16.25 -6.12 11.30
CA ASN A 41 14.89 -6.43 11.73
C ASN A 41 14.86 -7.75 12.50
N VAL A 42 14.28 -7.73 13.70
CA VAL A 42 14.20 -8.91 14.58
C VAL A 42 12.88 -9.68 14.43
N SER A 43 11.81 -9.01 13.98
CA SER A 43 10.45 -9.57 13.95
C SER A 43 9.89 -9.89 12.56
N PHE A 44 10.47 -9.34 11.49
CA PHE A 44 9.98 -9.52 10.12
C PHE A 44 10.99 -10.33 9.30
N PHE A 45 10.62 -11.57 8.98
CA PHE A 45 11.38 -12.47 8.13
C PHE A 45 10.81 -12.44 6.71
N TYR A 46 11.64 -12.03 5.74
CA TYR A 46 11.32 -12.14 4.32
C TYR A 46 12.31 -13.10 3.68
N SER A 47 11.81 -14.16 3.05
CA SER A 47 12.62 -15.15 2.36
C SER A 47 13.22 -14.51 1.10
N LYS A 48 14.48 -14.10 1.18
CA LYS A 48 15.26 -13.69 0.01
C LYS A 48 15.66 -14.95 -0.74
N GLN A 49 14.86 -15.39 -1.72
CA GLN A 49 15.32 -16.40 -2.67
C GLN A 49 16.48 -15.79 -3.45
N THR A 50 17.69 -16.14 -3.07
CA THR A 50 18.88 -15.85 -3.85
C THR A 50 18.91 -16.85 -4.99
N VAL A 51 18.21 -16.50 -6.08
CA VAL A 51 18.39 -17.20 -7.35
C VAL A 51 19.82 -16.91 -7.80
N PHE A 52 20.71 -17.88 -7.62
CA PHE A 52 22.02 -17.87 -8.24
C PHE A 52 21.79 -18.16 -9.72
N PHE A 53 21.88 -17.14 -10.56
CA PHE A 53 22.02 -17.35 -12.00
C PHE A 53 23.42 -17.89 -12.23
N ASN A 54 23.54 -19.21 -12.36
CA ASN A 54 24.75 -19.80 -12.88
C ASN A 54 24.79 -19.47 -14.38
N GLU A 55 25.62 -18.50 -14.76
CA GLU A 55 26.05 -18.34 -16.14
C GLU A 55 26.86 -19.59 -16.52
N GLN A 56 26.39 -20.31 -17.53
CA GLN A 56 27.23 -21.20 -18.35
C GLN A 56 27.89 -20.37 -19.44
#